data_AF-A0A2G9T6Q0-F1
#
_entry.id   AF-A0A2G9T6Q0-F1
#
_cell.length_a   1.000
_cell.length_b   1.000
_cell.length_c   1.000
_cell.angle_alpha   90.00
_cell.angle_beta   90.00
_cell.angle_gamma   90.00
#
_symmetry.space_group_name_H-M   'P 1'
#
loop_
_entity.id
_entity.type
_entity.pdbx_description
1 polymer ?
#
loop_
_entity_poly.entity_id
_entity_poly.type
_entity_poly.pdbx_seq_one_letter_code
_entity_poly.pdbx_strand_id
1 'polypeptide(L)' 'MVELDIRIVSSVTAVTTRACVDLVNPRTGRSDCPYTTQLCGDPRYRQVMQIQCPRTCGFCAIGGSTLAPPAVG' A
#
# COMPACT_ATOMS: atom_id res chain seq x y z
N MET A 1 1.06 12.07 20.95
CA MET A 1 0.71 12.54 19.60
C MET A 1 1.34 11.56 18.62
N VAL A 2 0.75 10.40 18.38
CA VAL A 2 -0.62 10.20 17.91
C VAL A 2 -1.47 9.44 18.96
N GLU A 3 -2.68 9.93 19.19
CA GLU A 3 -3.71 9.49 20.16
C GLU A 3 -4.01 7.98 20.10
N LEU A 4 -4.11 7.26 21.22
CA LEU A 4 -5.29 7.11 22.12
C LEU A 4 -6.54 6.57 21.41
N ASP A 5 -6.62 5.25 21.20
CA ASP A 5 -7.68 4.36 21.70
C ASP A 5 -7.54 2.92 21.18
N ILE A 6 -7.47 1.94 22.10
CA ILE A 6 -8.09 0.60 22.08
C ILE A 6 -7.26 -0.41 22.89
N ARG A 7 -7.86 -0.82 24.01
CA ARG A 7 -7.31 -1.66 25.10
C ARG A 7 -7.43 -3.17 24.86
N ILE A 8 -6.89 -3.76 23.78
CA ILE A 8 -7.11 -5.20 23.55
C ILE A 8 -5.82 -5.95 23.15
N VAL A 9 -5.33 -6.74 24.11
CA VAL A 9 -4.54 -7.98 24.00
C VAL A 9 -3.03 -7.89 23.73
N SER A 10 -2.31 -8.55 24.64
CA SER A 10 -0.87 -8.68 24.86
C SER A 10 -0.08 -9.43 23.75
N SER A 11 -0.48 -9.33 22.49
CA SER A 11 0.23 -9.91 21.34
C SER A 11 -0.08 -9.16 20.05
N VAL A 12 0.31 -7.89 19.97
CA VAL A 12 0.17 -7.09 18.74
C VAL A 12 1.36 -7.43 17.83
N THR A 13 1.20 -8.42 16.94
CA THR A 13 1.79 -8.25 15.61
C THR A 13 1.24 -6.92 15.14
N ALA A 14 2.09 -5.90 15.07
CA ALA A 14 1.73 -4.62 14.51
C ALA A 14 1.27 -4.87 13.08
N VAL A 15 -0.03 -5.09 12.90
CA VAL A 15 -0.71 -4.84 11.65
C VAL A 15 -0.59 -3.35 11.53
N THR A 16 0.56 -2.92 11.02
CA THR A 16 0.69 -1.65 10.34
C THR A 16 -0.39 -1.77 9.27
N THR A 17 -1.57 -1.24 9.57
CA THR A 17 -2.58 -0.94 8.58
C THR A 17 -1.89 0.06 7.68
N ARG A 18 -1.16 -0.47 6.70
CA ARG A 18 -0.41 0.30 5.73
C ARG A 18 -1.48 1.15 5.08
N ALA A 19 -1.44 2.45 5.34
CA ALA A 19 -2.47 3.35 4.88
C ALA A 19 -2.60 3.14 3.38
N CYS A 20 -3.74 2.58 2.95
CA CYS A 20 -3.91 2.23 1.55
C CYS A 20 -4.39 3.46 0.80
N VAL A 21 -3.43 4.33 0.54
CA VAL A 21 -3.62 5.62 -0.11
C VAL A 21 -2.61 5.74 -1.22
N ASP A 22 -3.01 6.41 -2.29
CA ASP A 22 -2.11 6.72 -3.38
C ASP A 22 -1.13 7.80 -2.93
N LEU A 23 0.15 7.62 -3.25
CA LEU A 23 1.17 8.60 -2.94
C LEU A 23 0.97 9.86 -3.79
N VAL A 24 1.28 10.99 -3.17
CA VAL A 24 1.36 12.28 -3.84
C VAL A 24 2.82 12.57 -4.16
N ASN A 25 3.05 13.21 -5.29
CA ASN A 25 4.35 13.75 -5.60
C ASN A 25 4.63 14.93 -4.65
N PRO A 26 5.69 14.88 -3.82
CA PRO A 26 5.95 15.91 -2.80
C PRO A 26 6.28 17.28 -3.40
N ARG A 27 6.60 17.35 -4.70
CA ARG A 27 6.87 18.62 -5.39
C ARG A 27 5.59 19.30 -5.88
N THR A 28 4.58 18.54 -6.29
CA THR A 28 3.34 19.07 -6.87
C THR A 28 2.14 18.96 -5.94
N GLY A 29 2.25 18.16 -4.87
CA GLY A 29 1.15 17.85 -3.95
C GLY A 29 0.02 17.05 -4.58
N ARG A 30 0.22 16.47 -5.77
CA ARG A 30 -0.80 15.71 -6.52
C ARG A 30 -0.40 14.27 -6.71
N SER A 31 -1.38 13.37 -6.75
CA SER A 31 -1.19 11.97 -7.12
C SER A 31 -1.18 11.83 -8.64
N ASP A 32 -0.14 11.20 -9.18
CA ASP A 32 -0.04 10.88 -10.61
C ASP A 32 -0.83 9.60 -10.98
N CYS A 33 -1.28 8.84 -9.97
CA CYS A 33 -1.97 7.56 -10.10
C CYS A 33 -3.18 7.54 -11.06
N PRO A 34 -4.05 8.58 -11.14
CA PRO A 34 -5.15 8.60 -12.10
C PRO A 34 -4.69 8.48 -13.56
N TYR A 35 -3.49 8.97 -13.87
CA TYR A 35 -2.91 8.96 -15.21
C TYR A 35 -2.11 7.68 -15.52
N THR A 36 -1.80 6.88 -14.51
CA THR A 36 -0.97 5.67 -14.64
C THR A 36 -1.74 4.37 -14.44
N THR A 37 -3.08 4.42 -14.49
CA THR A 37 -3.97 3.25 -14.32
C THR A 37 -3.66 2.10 -15.28
N GLN A 38 -3.21 2.41 -16.50
CA GLN A 38 -2.79 1.42 -17.49
C GLN A 38 -1.58 0.59 -17.02
N LEU A 39 -0.73 1.15 -16.14
CA LEU A 39 0.46 0.48 -15.61
C LEU A 39 0.14 -0.53 -14.50
N CYS A 40 -1.08 -0.51 -13.94
CA CYS A 40 -1.48 -1.44 -12.88
C CYS A 40 -1.39 -2.91 -13.32
N GLY A 41 -1.64 -3.19 -14.61
CA GLY A 41 -1.56 -4.53 -15.20
C GLY A 41 -0.20 -4.89 -15.81
N ASP A 42 0.71 -3.92 -15.93
CA ASP A 42 2.02 -4.17 -16.53
C ASP A 42 2.96 -4.80 -15.48
N PRO A 43 3.49 -6.01 -15.74
CA PRO A 43 4.37 -6.70 -14.78
C PRO A 43 5.63 -5.91 -14.44
N ARG A 44 6.11 -5.05 -15.35
CA ARG A 44 7.30 -4.20 -15.13
C ARG A 44 7.03 -3.10 -14.10
N TYR A 45 5.79 -2.65 -14.00
CA TYR A 45 5.39 -1.54 -13.12
C TYR A 45 4.60 -2.00 -11.89
N ARG A 46 4.20 -3.27 -11.83
CA ARG A 46 3.40 -3.84 -10.75
C ARG A 46 3.94 -3.52 -9.35
N GLN A 47 5.24 -3.70 -9.11
CA GLN A 47 5.85 -3.41 -7.80
C GLN A 47 5.80 -1.91 -7.46
N VAL A 48 6.07 -1.05 -8.45
CA VAL A 48 5.99 0.40 -8.29
C VAL A 48 4.56 0.83 -8.00
N MET A 49 3.58 0.27 -8.72
CA MET A 49 2.16 0.57 -8.54
C MET A 49 1.60 0.05 -7.21
N GLN A 50 2.12 -1.06 -6.68
CA GLN A 50 1.78 -1.52 -5.31
C GLN A 50 2.25 -0.56 -4.22
N ILE A 51 3.30 0.21 -4.47
CA ILE A 51 3.81 1.18 -3.51
C ILE A 51 3.13 2.52 -3.76
N GLN A 52 3.22 3.06 -4.98
CA GLN A 52 2.78 4.40 -5.35
C GLN A 52 1.27 4.55 -5.46
N CYS A 53 0.58 3.54 -5.99
CA CYS A 53 -0.82 3.63 -6.36
C CYS A 53 -1.64 2.44 -5.85
N PRO A 54 -1.52 2.04 -4.58
CA PRO A 54 -2.16 0.83 -4.08
C PRO A 54 -3.69 0.96 -4.08
N ARG A 55 -4.23 2.18 -3.95
CA ARG A 55 -5.67 2.41 -3.97
C ARG A 55 -6.20 2.46 -5.40
N THR A 56 -5.54 3.23 -6.26
CA THR A 56 -5.93 3.34 -7.68
C THR A 56 -5.85 2.00 -8.39
N CYS A 57 -4.83 1.18 -8.12
CA CYS A 57 -4.68 -0.13 -8.73
C CYS A 57 -5.39 -1.27 -7.99
N GLY A 58 -6.09 -0.99 -6.87
CA GLY A 58 -6.81 -2.01 -6.11
C GLY A 58 -5.92 -3.01 -5.36
N PHE A 59 -4.68 -2.65 -5.05
CA PHE A 59 -3.73 -3.47 -4.27
C PHE A 59 -3.90 -3.34 -2.75
N CYS A 60 -4.88 -2.59 -2.29
CA CYS A 60 -5.27 -2.55 -0.88
C CYS A 60 -5.64 -3.93 -0.36
N ALA A 61 -4.69 -4.66 0.22
CA ALA A 61 -4.98 -5.87 0.98
C ALA A 61 -5.58 -5.47 2.33
N ILE A 62 -6.78 -5.96 2.64
CA ILE A 62 -7.34 -5.89 3.99
C ILE A 62 -6.53 -6.88 4.84
N GLY A 63 -5.55 -6.37 5.59
CA GLY A 63 -4.81 -7.15 6.57
C GLY A 63 -3.69 -8.02 6.00
N GLY A 64 -2.50 -7.43 5.85
CA GLY A 64 -1.24 -8.08 6.21
C GLY A 64 -0.91 -9.45 5.63
N SER A 65 -1.44 -9.84 4.47
CA SER A 65 -1.09 -11.10 3.82
C SER A 65 -1.07 -10.94 2.31
N THR A 66 -0.21 -10.04 1.82
CA THR A 66 0.55 -10.45 0.63
C THR A 66 1.45 -11.58 1.10
N LEU A 67 1.04 -12.81 0.81
CA LEU A 67 1.97 -13.88 0.52
C LEU A 67 3.10 -13.21 -0.27
N ALA A 68 4.26 -13.05 0.37
CA ALA A 68 5.45 -12.71 -0.36
C ALA A 68 5.50 -13.66 -1.56
N PRO A 69 5.77 -13.19 -2.79
CA PRO A 69 6.10 -14.13 -3.85
C PRO A 69 7.17 -15.05 -3.26
N PRO A 70 7.09 -16.39 -3.43
CA PRO A 70 8.13 -17.26 -2.94
C PRO A 70 9.44 -16.71 -3.49
N ALA A 71 10.29 -16.21 -2.59
CA ALA A 71 11.67 -15.95 -2.93
C ALA A 71 12.23 -17.32 -3.29
N VAL A 72 12.26 -17.60 -4.60
CA VAL A 72 13.09 -18.66 -5.12
C VAL A 72 14.53 -18.15 -5.00
N GLY A 73 15.25 -18.74 -4.05
CA GLY A 73 16.63 -18.43 -3.70
C GLY A 73 17.07 -19.35 -2.57
#